data_AF-A0A4T2A0H3-F1
#
_entry.id   AF-A0A4T2A0H3-F1
#
_cell.length_a   1.000
_cell.length_b   1.000
_cell.length_c   1.000
_cell.angle_alpha   90.00
_cell.angle_beta   90.00
_cell.angle_gamma   90.00
#
_symmetry.space_group_name_H-M   'P 1'
#
loop_
_entity.id
_entity.type
_entity.pdbx_description
1 polymer ?
#
loop_
_entity_poly.entity_id
_entity_poly.type
_entity_poly.pdbx_seq_one_letter_code
_entity_poly.pdbx_strand_id
1 'polypeptide(L)'
;MRRVLSHPLLLSFCLLPTLACAVDIQPGLWEISSDTMQVGGQAVPGMEAMLEQMKNLPPEQRQMMEQMMAQQGVQLGDKGVRICMTEAQIKAQQIPLQDPDSGCKNEVTEHSAELWKFRFTCPNGQGEGETRFISDKEFTSTVNGTFDGQSSSMQSHARWVAADCGALQRP
;
A
#
# COMPACT_ATOMS: atom_id res chain seq x y z
N MET A 1 64.49 -36.00 3.69
CA MET A 1 63.32 -36.82 4.04
C MET A 1 62.62 -36.21 5.24
N ARG A 2 61.29 -35.94 5.13
CA ARG A 2 60.31 -35.31 6.07
C ARG A 2 59.73 -34.05 5.42
N ARG A 3 58.43 -33.79 5.32
CA ARG A 3 57.18 -34.53 5.58
C ARG A 3 56.13 -33.87 4.67
N VAL A 4 55.28 -34.69 4.05
CA VAL A 4 54.05 -34.26 3.38
C VAL A 4 53.09 -33.70 4.43
N LEU A 5 52.43 -32.58 4.13
CA LEU A 5 51.18 -32.18 4.79
C LEU A 5 50.32 -31.39 3.81
N SER A 6 49.61 -32.13 2.95
CA SER A 6 48.40 -31.65 2.30
C SER A 6 47.35 -31.34 3.38
N HIS A 7 46.94 -30.08 3.46
CA HIS A 7 45.73 -29.68 4.20
C HIS A 7 44.65 -29.32 3.19
N PRO A 8 43.60 -30.14 3.00
CA PRO A 8 42.38 -29.71 2.36
C PRO A 8 41.53 -29.02 3.43
N LEU A 9 41.60 -27.68 3.51
CA LEU A 9 40.69 -26.96 4.41
C LEU A 9 39.35 -26.72 3.69
N LEU A 10 38.43 -27.63 4.00
CA LEU A 10 36.97 -27.56 3.94
C LEU A 10 36.35 -26.22 3.47
N LEU A 11 35.75 -26.26 2.28
CA LEU A 11 34.69 -25.35 1.84
C LEU A 11 33.47 -25.53 2.76
N SER A 12 33.37 -24.67 3.78
CA SER A 12 32.15 -24.57 4.59
C SER A 12 31.24 -23.52 3.97
N PHE A 13 30.42 -23.94 3.01
CA PHE A 13 29.36 -23.12 2.43
C PHE A 13 28.17 -23.13 3.39
N CYS A 14 28.13 -22.16 4.31
CA CYS A 14 26.93 -21.86 5.08
C CYS A 14 25.92 -21.18 4.16
N LEU A 15 25.13 -21.96 3.42
CA LEU A 15 23.81 -21.52 2.95
C LEU A 15 22.92 -21.35 4.18
N LEU A 16 22.90 -20.14 4.72
CA LEU A 16 21.82 -19.72 5.59
C LEU A 16 20.56 -19.64 4.71
N PRO A 17 19.47 -20.36 5.03
CA PRO A 17 18.18 -20.08 4.39
C PRO A 17 17.76 -18.69 4.86
N THR A 18 17.77 -17.72 3.95
CA THR A 18 17.09 -16.43 4.16
C THR A 18 15.60 -16.72 4.30
N LEU A 19 15.11 -16.83 5.53
CA LEU A 19 13.71 -16.69 5.85
C LEU A 19 13.35 -15.21 5.68
N ALA A 20 13.27 -14.77 4.43
CA ALA A 20 12.62 -13.53 4.07
C ALA A 20 11.14 -13.83 3.92
N CYS A 21 10.36 -13.66 4.99
CA CYS A 21 8.91 -13.54 4.87
C CYS A 21 8.59 -12.13 4.36
N ALA A 22 9.02 -11.82 3.14
CA ALA A 22 8.59 -10.63 2.43
C ALA A 22 7.25 -10.95 1.77
N VAL A 23 6.26 -10.10 1.98
CA VAL A 23 5.04 -10.13 1.16
C VAL A 23 5.47 -9.65 -0.23
N ASP A 24 5.57 -10.59 -1.17
CA ASP A 24 5.90 -10.30 -2.58
C ASP A 24 4.62 -9.99 -3.36
N ILE A 25 4.06 -8.79 -3.16
CA ILE A 25 3.11 -8.23 -4.13
C ILE A 25 3.85 -7.69 -5.35
N GLN A 26 3.17 -7.66 -6.50
CA GLN A 26 3.77 -7.22 -7.76
C GLN A 26 4.09 -5.71 -7.73
N PRO A 27 5.30 -5.29 -8.16
CA PRO A 27 5.55 -3.89 -8.45
C PRO A 27 4.72 -3.43 -9.66
N GLY A 28 4.43 -2.14 -9.70
CA GLY A 28 3.72 -1.49 -10.80
C GLY A 28 2.49 -0.73 -10.35
N LEU A 29 1.55 -0.58 -11.28
CA LEU A 29 0.31 0.16 -11.10
C LEU A 29 -0.72 -0.69 -10.37
N TRP A 30 -1.25 -0.16 -9.28
CA TRP A 30 -2.33 -0.76 -8.51
C TRP A 30 -3.54 0.15 -8.50
N GLU A 31 -4.75 -0.43 -8.50
CA GLU A 31 -5.99 0.31 -8.31
C GLU A 31 -6.64 -0.12 -6.99
N ILE A 32 -6.95 0.87 -6.15
CA ILE A 32 -7.55 0.72 -4.84
C ILE A 32 -8.96 1.30 -4.89
N SER A 33 -9.96 0.50 -4.58
CA SER A 33 -11.36 0.89 -4.45
C SER A 33 -11.83 0.71 -3.00
N SER A 34 -12.82 1.50 -2.59
CA SER A 34 -13.42 1.40 -1.26
C SER A 34 -14.93 1.50 -1.38
N ASP A 35 -15.62 0.42 -1.03
CA ASP A 35 -17.07 0.26 -1.14
C ASP A 35 -17.79 0.45 0.20
N THR A 36 -17.06 0.26 1.32
CA THR A 36 -17.62 0.42 2.67
C THR A 36 -16.80 1.42 3.46
N MET A 37 -17.36 2.61 3.69
CA MET A 37 -16.76 3.64 4.53
C MET A 37 -17.81 4.26 5.44
N GLN A 38 -17.44 4.50 6.70
CA GLN A 38 -18.29 5.14 7.70
C GLN A 38 -17.50 6.22 8.45
N VAL A 39 -18.18 7.32 8.79
CA VAL A 39 -17.66 8.40 9.64
C VAL A 39 -18.76 8.82 10.61
N GLY A 40 -18.45 8.86 11.90
CA GLY A 40 -19.41 9.16 12.96
C GLY A 40 -20.59 8.18 13.00
N GLY A 41 -20.38 6.93 12.56
CA GLY A 41 -21.44 5.91 12.42
C GLY A 41 -22.38 6.13 11.23
N GLN A 42 -22.11 7.10 10.37
CA GLN A 42 -22.87 7.34 9.14
C GLN A 42 -22.11 6.75 7.95
N ALA A 43 -22.82 6.02 7.09
CA ALA A 43 -22.27 5.59 5.82
C ALA A 43 -22.00 6.81 4.93
N VAL A 44 -20.81 6.88 4.38
CA VAL A 44 -20.41 7.89 3.40
C VAL A 44 -20.35 7.23 2.02
N PRO A 45 -20.56 8.00 0.92
CA PRO A 45 -20.49 7.44 -0.42
C PRO A 45 -19.15 6.75 -0.66
N GLY A 46 -19.20 5.53 -1.21
CA GLY A 46 -18.00 4.80 -1.63
C GLY A 46 -17.23 5.54 -2.73
N MET A 47 -16.02 5.07 -3.01
CA MET A 47 -15.11 5.72 -3.95
C MET A 47 -15.70 5.80 -5.36
N GLU A 48 -16.44 4.80 -5.80
CA GLU A 48 -17.12 4.78 -7.10
C GLU A 48 -18.14 5.90 -7.24
N ALA A 49 -18.94 6.15 -6.20
CA ALA A 49 -19.92 7.23 -6.22
C ALA A 49 -19.24 8.61 -6.30
N MET A 50 -18.12 8.77 -5.59
CA MET A 50 -17.29 9.97 -5.65
C MET A 50 -16.66 10.15 -7.04
N LEU A 51 -16.17 9.06 -7.66
CA LEU A 51 -15.64 9.08 -9.02
C LEU A 51 -16.70 9.49 -10.05
N GLU A 52 -17.94 9.01 -9.93
CA GLU A 52 -19.03 9.44 -10.79
C GLU A 52 -19.33 10.93 -10.65
N GLN A 53 -19.25 11.49 -9.42
CA GLN A 53 -19.37 12.93 -9.24
C GLN A 53 -18.23 13.70 -9.93
N MET A 54 -17.00 13.21 -9.86
CA MET A 54 -15.85 13.82 -10.55
C MET A 54 -15.99 13.78 -12.08
N LYS A 55 -16.54 12.70 -12.63
CA LYS A 55 -16.85 12.58 -14.07
C LYS A 55 -17.91 13.57 -14.53
N ASN A 56 -18.70 14.15 -13.63
CA ASN A 56 -19.69 15.18 -13.94
C ASN A 56 -19.14 16.61 -13.85
N LEU A 57 -17.89 16.81 -13.41
CA LEU A 57 -17.27 18.13 -13.36
C LEU A 57 -17.01 18.69 -14.78
N PRO A 58 -17.01 20.02 -14.96
CA PRO A 58 -16.55 20.65 -16.20
C PRO A 58 -15.15 20.17 -16.59
N PRO A 59 -14.82 20.01 -17.88
CA PRO A 59 -13.55 19.44 -18.33
C PRO A 59 -12.32 20.13 -17.75
N GLU A 60 -12.32 21.46 -17.69
CA GLU A 60 -11.21 22.24 -17.15
C GLU A 60 -10.99 21.98 -15.65
N GLN A 61 -12.07 21.93 -14.86
CA GLN A 61 -11.99 21.65 -13.43
C GLN A 61 -11.52 20.22 -13.16
N ARG A 62 -12.01 19.26 -13.95
CA ARG A 62 -11.57 17.86 -13.86
C ARG A 62 -10.08 17.73 -14.17
N GLN A 63 -9.61 18.35 -15.25
CA GLN A 63 -8.21 18.30 -15.63
C GLN A 63 -7.30 18.93 -14.58
N MET A 64 -7.69 20.07 -14.01
CA MET A 64 -6.95 20.70 -12.92
C MET A 64 -6.84 19.77 -11.69
N MET A 65 -7.95 19.11 -11.33
CA MET A 65 -7.98 18.15 -10.23
C MET A 65 -7.10 16.93 -10.50
N GLU A 66 -7.21 16.33 -11.69
CA GLU A 66 -6.40 15.18 -12.11
C GLU A 66 -4.90 15.51 -12.09
N GLN A 67 -4.52 16.71 -12.53
CA GLN A 67 -3.14 17.17 -12.46
C GLN A 67 -2.63 17.31 -11.02
N MET A 68 -3.45 17.85 -10.11
CA MET A 68 -3.08 17.94 -8.70
C MET A 68 -2.93 16.56 -8.06
N MET A 69 -3.83 15.62 -8.34
CA MET A 69 -3.70 14.24 -7.86
C MET A 69 -2.46 13.55 -8.42
N ALA A 70 -2.17 13.74 -9.71
CA ALA A 70 -0.99 13.15 -10.34
C ALA A 70 0.31 13.66 -9.70
N GLN A 71 0.38 14.94 -9.29
CA GLN A 71 1.51 15.48 -8.52
C GLN A 71 1.68 14.79 -7.17
N GLN A 72 0.59 14.34 -6.55
CA GLN A 72 0.60 13.53 -5.33
C GLN A 72 0.86 12.03 -5.59
N GLY A 73 1.05 11.63 -6.85
CA GLY A 73 1.29 10.22 -7.22
C GLY A 73 0.02 9.39 -7.32
N VAL A 74 -1.14 10.03 -7.49
CA VAL A 74 -2.45 9.39 -7.58
C VAL A 74 -3.08 9.68 -8.95
N GLN A 75 -3.69 8.67 -9.56
CA GLN A 75 -4.46 8.83 -10.80
C GLN A 75 -5.88 8.29 -10.59
N LEU A 76 -6.87 8.85 -11.28
CA LEU A 76 -8.21 8.26 -11.28
C LEU A 76 -8.22 6.94 -12.07
N GLY A 77 -8.77 5.90 -11.46
CA GLY A 77 -9.06 4.61 -12.09
C GLY A 77 -10.52 4.47 -12.47
N ASP A 78 -10.91 3.24 -12.84
CA ASP A 78 -12.26 2.95 -13.31
C ASP A 78 -13.25 2.76 -12.15
N LYS A 79 -12.78 2.13 -11.07
CA LYS A 79 -13.54 1.87 -9.83
C LYS A 79 -12.90 2.51 -8.61
N GLY A 80 -11.67 2.98 -8.71
CA GLY A 80 -10.93 3.49 -7.58
C GLY A 80 -9.86 4.50 -7.98
N VAL A 81 -8.90 4.68 -7.09
CA VAL A 81 -7.68 5.46 -7.37
C VAL A 81 -6.53 4.51 -7.72
N ARG A 82 -5.67 4.95 -8.62
CA ARG A 82 -4.48 4.25 -9.05
C ARG A 82 -3.24 4.86 -8.41
N ILE A 83 -2.37 4.01 -7.90
CA ILE A 83 -1.07 4.38 -7.33
C ILE A 83 0.03 3.47 -7.88
N CYS A 84 1.23 4.02 -8.00
CA CYS A 84 2.40 3.23 -8.34
C CYS A 84 3.05 2.67 -7.07
N MET A 85 3.26 1.36 -7.03
CA MET A 85 4.03 0.69 -5.98
C MET A 85 5.34 0.20 -6.57
N THR A 86 6.46 0.78 -6.12
CA THR A 86 7.79 0.38 -6.57
C THR A 86 8.27 -0.87 -5.84
N GLU A 87 9.14 -1.64 -6.49
CA GLU A 87 9.77 -2.82 -5.87
C GLU A 87 10.53 -2.43 -4.59
N ALA A 88 11.20 -1.27 -4.57
CA ALA A 88 11.89 -0.77 -3.39
C ALA A 88 10.94 -0.50 -2.22
N GLN A 89 9.77 0.11 -2.48
CA GLN A 89 8.74 0.36 -1.45
C GLN A 89 8.16 -0.94 -0.90
N ILE A 90 7.85 -1.90 -1.78
CA ILE A 90 7.32 -3.22 -1.39
C ILE A 90 8.35 -3.93 -0.51
N LYS A 91 9.63 -3.99 -0.93
CA LYS A 91 10.70 -4.60 -0.15
C LYS A 91 10.99 -3.88 1.17
N ALA A 92 10.88 -2.56 1.18
CA ALA A 92 11.01 -1.76 2.39
C ALA A 92 9.80 -1.89 3.34
N GLN A 93 8.75 -2.63 2.93
CA GLN A 93 7.49 -2.74 3.67
C GLN A 93 6.86 -1.37 3.93
N GLN A 94 7.06 -0.46 2.98
CA GLN A 94 6.53 0.88 2.97
C GLN A 94 5.47 0.94 1.87
N ILE A 95 4.35 0.24 2.05
CA ILE A 95 3.21 0.46 1.15
C ILE A 95 2.72 1.89 1.43
N PRO A 96 2.75 2.79 0.43
CA PRO A 96 2.48 4.21 0.62
C PRO A 96 0.97 4.45 0.70
N LEU A 97 0.32 3.87 1.71
CA LEU A 97 -1.10 4.10 2.00
C LEU A 97 -1.32 5.46 2.69
N GLN A 98 -0.24 6.18 3.01
CA GLN A 98 -0.29 7.47 3.69
C GLN A 98 0.62 8.48 2.99
N ASP A 99 0.17 9.72 2.97
CA ASP A 99 0.96 10.87 2.59
C ASP A 99 2.15 11.03 3.57
N PRO A 100 3.41 11.08 3.08
CA PRO A 100 4.58 11.32 3.91
C PRO A 100 4.48 12.60 4.77
N ASP A 101 3.72 13.59 4.31
CA ASP A 101 3.54 14.89 4.98
C ASP A 101 2.36 14.89 5.97
N SER A 102 1.64 13.76 6.11
CA SER A 102 0.47 13.66 7.01
C SER A 102 0.80 13.74 8.50
N GLY A 103 2.07 13.57 8.88
CA GLY A 103 2.49 13.51 10.29
C GLY A 103 2.02 12.25 11.03
N CYS A 104 1.41 11.29 10.32
CA CYS A 104 1.00 10.00 10.88
C CYS A 104 2.21 9.10 11.11
N LYS A 105 2.25 8.45 12.28
CA LYS A 105 3.19 7.37 12.60
C LYS A 105 2.49 6.04 12.47
N ASN A 106 3.16 5.06 11.86
CA ASN A 106 2.68 3.68 11.78
C ASN A 106 3.56 2.74 12.61
N GLU A 107 2.93 1.77 13.24
CA GLU A 107 3.56 0.68 13.95
C GLU A 107 3.01 -0.63 13.38
N VAL A 108 3.89 -1.46 12.81
CA VAL A 108 3.52 -2.81 12.38
C VAL A 108 3.47 -3.73 13.59
N THR A 109 2.33 -4.38 13.80
CA THR A 109 2.06 -5.19 15.01
C THR A 109 2.12 -6.68 14.72
N GLU A 110 1.78 -7.07 13.49
CA GLU A 110 1.88 -8.44 13.01
C GLU A 110 2.17 -8.40 11.51
N HIS A 111 3.06 -9.26 11.04
CA HIS A 111 3.39 -9.35 9.63
C HIS A 111 3.74 -10.79 9.24
N SER A 112 3.03 -11.30 8.23
CA SER A 112 3.23 -12.60 7.60
C SER A 112 2.97 -12.47 6.09
N ALA A 113 3.13 -13.57 5.35
CA ALA A 113 2.83 -13.59 3.91
C ALA A 113 1.36 -13.27 3.58
N GLU A 114 0.43 -13.55 4.50
CA GLU A 114 -1.01 -13.43 4.27
C GLU A 114 -1.64 -12.25 5.01
N LEU A 115 -0.97 -11.73 6.04
CA LEU A 115 -1.55 -10.77 6.96
C LEU A 115 -0.53 -9.71 7.39
N TRP A 116 -0.94 -8.46 7.27
CA TRP A 116 -0.23 -7.33 7.82
C TRP A 116 -1.16 -6.50 8.70
N LYS A 117 -0.91 -6.51 10.02
CA LYS A 117 -1.61 -5.63 10.96
C LYS A 117 -0.73 -4.46 11.35
N PHE A 118 -1.36 -3.31 11.49
CA PHE A 118 -0.69 -2.08 11.87
C PHE A 118 -1.59 -1.24 12.78
N ARG A 119 -0.94 -0.40 13.58
CA ARG A 119 -1.57 0.72 14.27
C ARG A 119 -1.01 2.01 13.71
N PHE A 120 -1.81 3.07 13.75
CA PHE A 120 -1.37 4.38 13.33
C PHE A 120 -1.80 5.45 14.33
N THR A 121 -1.02 6.51 14.41
CA THR A 121 -1.29 7.70 15.22
C THR A 121 -0.93 8.93 14.43
N CYS A 122 -1.92 9.78 14.20
CA CYS A 122 -1.84 11.05 13.50
C CYS A 122 -2.08 12.20 14.50
N PRO A 123 -1.74 13.45 14.15
CA PRO A 123 -2.01 14.60 15.03
C PRO A 123 -3.49 14.75 15.43
N ASN A 124 -4.41 14.40 14.53
CA ASN A 124 -5.86 14.53 14.69
C ASN A 124 -6.59 13.18 14.83
N GLY A 125 -5.88 12.06 14.95
CA GLY A 125 -6.54 10.77 14.95
C GLY A 125 -5.63 9.58 15.24
N GLN A 126 -6.23 8.42 15.41
CA GLN A 126 -5.52 7.16 15.62
C GLN A 126 -6.39 5.98 15.25
N GLY A 127 -5.77 4.83 15.03
CA GLY A 127 -6.52 3.62 14.74
C GLY A 127 -5.62 2.42 14.49
N GLU A 128 -6.25 1.40 13.94
CA GLU A 128 -5.61 0.16 13.55
C GLU A 128 -6.16 -0.29 12.20
N GLY A 129 -5.36 -1.10 11.52
CA GLY A 129 -5.78 -1.72 10.28
C GLY A 129 -5.15 -3.08 10.12
N GLU A 130 -5.77 -3.85 9.24
CA GLU A 130 -5.22 -5.11 8.74
C GLU A 130 -5.33 -5.16 7.23
N THR A 131 -4.29 -5.68 6.60
CA THR A 131 -4.25 -6.01 5.17
C THR A 131 -4.13 -7.50 5.03
N ARG A 132 -5.02 -8.10 4.24
CA ARG A 132 -5.01 -9.52 3.89
C ARG A 132 -4.62 -9.68 2.44
N PHE A 133 -3.50 -10.34 2.21
CA PHE A 133 -2.97 -10.62 0.88
C PHE A 133 -3.65 -11.87 0.33
N ILE A 134 -4.46 -11.68 -0.72
CA ILE A 134 -5.21 -12.76 -1.38
C ILE A 134 -4.31 -13.42 -2.43
N SER A 135 -3.49 -12.61 -3.12
CA SER A 135 -2.46 -13.06 -4.05
C SER A 135 -1.35 -11.99 -4.16
N ASP A 136 -0.36 -12.24 -5.01
CA ASP A 136 0.64 -11.24 -5.39
C ASP A 136 0.05 -10.04 -6.16
N LYS A 137 -1.22 -10.14 -6.62
CA LYS A 137 -1.92 -9.14 -7.43
C LYS A 137 -3.21 -8.63 -6.81
N GLU A 138 -3.53 -9.06 -5.59
CA GLU A 138 -4.78 -8.71 -4.94
C GLU A 138 -4.64 -8.73 -3.41
N PHE A 139 -5.14 -7.68 -2.76
CA PHE A 139 -5.27 -7.64 -1.31
C PHE A 139 -6.50 -6.83 -0.88
N THR A 140 -6.93 -7.06 0.35
CA THR A 140 -7.98 -6.27 1.01
C THR A 140 -7.42 -5.62 2.25
N SER A 141 -7.89 -4.42 2.58
CA SER A 141 -7.51 -3.75 3.82
C SER A 141 -8.73 -3.24 4.55
N THR A 142 -8.74 -3.45 5.86
CA THR A 142 -9.74 -2.89 6.77
C THR A 142 -9.02 -1.94 7.72
N VAL A 143 -9.57 -0.75 7.89
CA VAL A 143 -9.05 0.28 8.78
C VAL A 143 -10.17 0.75 9.69
N ASN A 144 -9.90 0.83 10.99
CA ASN A 144 -10.81 1.39 11.98
C ASN A 144 -10.05 2.38 12.85
N GLY A 145 -10.69 3.50 13.20
CA GLY A 145 -10.07 4.50 14.03
C GLY A 145 -11.00 5.60 14.45
N THR A 146 -10.39 6.66 14.96
CA THR A 146 -11.05 7.90 15.31
C THR A 146 -10.26 9.05 14.72
N PHE A 147 -10.93 9.94 14.00
CA PHE A 147 -10.35 11.17 13.44
C PHE A 147 -11.23 12.35 13.84
N ASP A 148 -10.62 13.42 14.33
CA ASP A 148 -11.32 14.64 14.79
C ASP A 148 -12.46 14.33 15.79
N GLY A 149 -12.27 13.31 16.63
CA GLY A 149 -13.25 12.85 17.61
C GLY A 149 -14.40 12.00 17.06
N GLN A 150 -14.44 11.74 15.75
CA GLN A 150 -15.44 10.90 15.10
C GLN A 150 -14.87 9.51 14.80
N SER A 151 -15.63 8.46 15.09
CA SER A 151 -15.25 7.11 14.66
C SER A 151 -15.24 7.02 13.14
N SER A 152 -14.28 6.28 12.58
CA SER A 152 -14.21 6.01 11.16
C SER A 152 -13.87 4.54 10.94
N SER A 153 -14.50 3.94 9.93
CA SER A 153 -14.14 2.64 9.41
C SER A 153 -14.11 2.67 7.89
N MET A 154 -13.20 1.91 7.31
CA MET A 154 -13.06 1.77 5.87
C MET A 154 -12.62 0.35 5.53
N GLN A 155 -13.27 -0.24 4.54
CA GLN A 155 -12.80 -1.42 3.85
C GLN A 155 -12.41 -1.05 2.42
N SER A 156 -11.30 -1.60 1.95
CA SER A 156 -10.76 -1.36 0.63
C SER A 156 -10.30 -2.65 -0.02
N HIS A 157 -10.33 -2.64 -1.34
CA HIS A 157 -9.86 -3.71 -2.22
C HIS A 157 -8.82 -3.13 -3.17
N ALA A 158 -7.68 -3.81 -3.29
CA ALA A 158 -6.60 -3.40 -4.16
C ALA A 158 -6.29 -4.50 -5.18
N ARG A 159 -6.12 -4.10 -6.44
CA ARG A 159 -5.76 -5.00 -7.54
C ARG A 159 -4.62 -4.44 -8.36
N TRP A 160 -3.71 -5.31 -8.76
CA TRP A 160 -2.66 -4.98 -9.71
C TRP A 160 -3.26 -4.77 -11.11
N VAL A 161 -2.84 -3.70 -11.78
CA VAL A 161 -3.35 -3.27 -13.08
C VAL A 161 -2.33 -3.53 -14.18
N ALA A 162 -1.08 -3.09 -13.98
CA ALA A 162 -0.03 -3.17 -14.98
C ALA A 162 1.35 -3.05 -14.34
N ALA A 163 2.39 -3.54 -15.03
CA ALA A 163 3.77 -3.37 -14.58
C ALA A 163 4.25 -1.92 -14.73
N ASP A 164 3.75 -1.24 -15.77
CA ASP A 164 4.07 0.15 -16.09
C ASP A 164 3.16 1.10 -15.31
N CYS A 165 3.77 2.04 -14.58
CA CYS A 165 3.05 3.08 -13.83
C CYS A 165 2.71 4.31 -14.68
N GLY A 166 3.20 4.38 -15.93
CA GLY A 166 2.97 5.49 -16.84
C GLY A 166 3.38 6.82 -16.22
N ALA A 167 2.46 7.80 -16.23
CA ALA A 167 2.71 9.14 -15.72
C ALA A 167 2.89 9.22 -14.19
N LEU A 168 2.55 8.15 -13.44
CA LEU A 168 2.77 8.07 -12.00
C LEU A 168 4.15 7.56 -11.60
N GLN A 169 4.94 7.10 -12.58
CA GLN A 169 6.31 6.72 -12.35
C GLN A 169 7.10 7.98 -11.98
N ARG A 170 7.41 8.18 -10.68
CA ARG A 170 8.35 9.25 -10.30
C ARG A 170 9.73 8.92 -10.87
N PRO A 171 10.44 9.90 -11.45
CA PRO A 171 11.81 9.72 -11.93
C PRO A 171 12.79 9.44 -10.79
#